data_AF-A0A8S9B439-F1
#
_entry.id   AF-A0A8S9B439-F1
#
_cell.length_a   1.000
_cell.length_b   1.000
_cell.length_c   1.000
_cell.angle_alpha   90.00
_cell.angle_beta   90.00
_cell.angle_gamma   90.00
#
_symmetry.space_group_name_H-M   'P 1'
#
loop_
_entity.id
_entity.type
_entity.pdbx_description
1 polymer ?
#
loop_
_entity_poly.entity_id
_entity_poly.type
_entity_poly.pdbx_seq_one_letter_code
_entity_poly.pdbx_strand_id
1 'polypeptide(L)'
;MRSFFTAPLNLAVWLGGHKRNSKVSYWGLSITILTIVLAIDSIVIQFSSTILLSDLLTGTTPGFVQTKSIRYDYEYLPGGIYQNLLSMPQIASWFMRPSFFPAFAEYTEQPLIQENVSDTGLTLRAFFPMSSANDRVRIYNFTGKAYVLDSRVSCQAPLLDNVTFSGSLHGHISPSVIVPRLYLLNSSTSFSCPVATLANLTDLLPAEQWPLTFCSITDPPYTNGTVGSSFSGGLMSEFSTYPPGGDTDALSSNGRAGMSFLFVNATISVETPEPTDVNPTEGFNTALTSTSMEAHDEWVDVIFEDGSMLSASLCYAAFDTADLDIQASGASNRTEPVPGFDPVSNSLTFTEVTKQLSQASNLSHTQRNILQLQRKDSWIPSPSDDRPDDSLPFAVSLASYLFLGLTGQISHQLWDGGYSGRCNLDDAYCNLFQAVLNSGGEKKSVALALQAIITATTSMLYYEQLPTFSKVENSSQVFFEETLVPIKHRGFSLLVSVVVVHLILVGIISVLFYRSTRVSMLGNVWQVVSQLTSENEDLKSVFATTSMMQDKEVKRLLQDTGTLRRRVGLSPLDDGRSIGIVHR
;
A
#
# COMPACT_ATOMS: atom_id res chain seq x y z
N MET A 1 -11.80 -0.51 -72.95
CA MET A 1 -11.27 0.11 -71.70
C MET A 1 -12.46 0.67 -70.89
N ARG A 2 -13.18 -0.19 -70.15
CA ARG A 2 -14.26 0.16 -69.19
C ARG A 2 -14.45 -1.03 -68.23
N SER A 3 -13.50 -1.30 -67.34
CA SER A 3 -13.66 -2.33 -66.31
C SER A 3 -12.79 -2.09 -65.07
N PHE A 4 -12.52 -0.83 -64.74
CA PHE A 4 -12.13 -0.45 -63.39
C PHE A 4 -13.39 0.16 -62.75
N PHE A 5 -13.69 -0.21 -61.50
CA PHE A 5 -14.95 0.00 -60.74
C PHE A 5 -15.94 -1.18 -60.72
N THR A 6 -15.46 -2.33 -60.27
CA THR A 6 -16.27 -3.25 -59.44
C THR A 6 -16.48 -2.63 -58.06
N ALA A 7 -17.43 -1.72 -57.94
CA ALA A 7 -17.80 -1.06 -56.68
C ALA A 7 -19.28 -1.29 -56.35
N PRO A 8 -19.67 -1.31 -55.06
CA PRO A 8 -21.06 -1.43 -54.59
C PRO A 8 -22.01 -0.36 -55.16
N LEU A 9 -21.46 0.73 -55.72
CA LEU A 9 -22.18 1.79 -56.44
C LEU A 9 -22.96 1.29 -57.67
N ASN A 10 -22.46 0.31 -58.44
CA ASN A 10 -23.22 -0.21 -59.58
C ASN A 10 -24.44 -1.04 -59.14
N LEU A 11 -24.38 -1.68 -57.97
CA LEU A 11 -25.52 -2.38 -57.38
C LEU A 11 -26.59 -1.38 -56.94
N ALA A 12 -26.18 -0.25 -56.34
CA ALA A 12 -27.08 0.83 -55.95
C ALA A 12 -27.72 1.54 -57.17
N VAL A 13 -26.95 1.76 -58.25
CA VAL A 13 -27.46 2.34 -59.50
C VAL A 13 -28.40 1.37 -60.23
N TRP A 14 -28.12 0.07 -60.21
CA TRP A 14 -29.02 -0.96 -60.75
C TRP A 14 -30.35 -1.02 -59.99
N LEU A 15 -30.32 -0.88 -58.65
CA LEU A 15 -31.53 -0.82 -57.81
C LEU A 15 -32.30 0.50 -57.98
N GLY A 16 -31.60 1.63 -58.19
CA GLY A 16 -32.22 2.95 -58.37
C GLY A 16 -32.85 3.19 -59.75
N GLY A 17 -32.44 2.43 -60.78
CA GLY A 17 -32.88 2.62 -62.17
C GLY A 17 -34.24 2.00 -62.55
N HIS A 18 -34.82 1.14 -61.70
CA HIS A 18 -36.01 0.38 -62.08
C HIS A 18 -37.31 1.09 -61.66
N LYS A 19 -37.73 2.08 -62.45
CA LYS A 19 -39.08 2.66 -62.33
C LYS A 19 -40.05 1.92 -63.24
N ARG A 20 -41.15 1.43 -62.61
CA ARG A 20 -42.49 1.12 -63.15
C ARG A 20 -42.92 -0.37 -63.15
N ASN A 21 -43.29 -0.87 -61.98
CA ASN A 21 -44.59 -1.53 -61.72
C ASN A 21 -44.81 -1.71 -60.21
N SER A 22 -46.00 -1.33 -59.72
CA SER A 22 -46.33 -0.98 -58.32
C SER A 22 -46.32 -2.12 -57.28
N LYS A 23 -45.81 -3.32 -57.62
CA LYS A 23 -45.63 -4.44 -56.67
C LYS A 23 -44.16 -4.83 -56.41
N VAL A 24 -43.21 -4.20 -57.10
CA VAL A 24 -41.76 -4.50 -56.98
C VAL A 24 -41.01 -3.54 -56.01
N SER A 25 -41.69 -2.50 -55.52
CA SER A 25 -41.04 -1.38 -54.81
C SER A 25 -40.52 -1.68 -53.40
N TYR A 26 -41.08 -2.65 -52.68
CA TYR A 26 -40.69 -2.91 -51.29
C TYR A 26 -39.41 -3.73 -51.17
N TRP A 27 -39.21 -4.72 -52.06
CA TRP A 27 -38.03 -5.59 -52.04
C TRP A 27 -36.73 -4.84 -52.40
N GLY A 28 -36.78 -3.95 -53.40
CA GLY A 28 -35.62 -3.13 -53.78
C GLY A 28 -35.23 -2.14 -52.67
N LEU A 29 -36.22 -1.57 -51.97
CA LEU A 29 -35.99 -0.68 -50.84
C LEU A 29 -35.33 -1.42 -49.67
N SER A 30 -35.82 -2.62 -49.33
CA SER A 30 -35.25 -3.45 -48.25
C SER A 30 -33.79 -3.86 -48.52
N ILE A 31 -33.45 -4.22 -49.76
CA ILE A 31 -32.06 -4.57 -50.12
C ILE A 31 -31.16 -3.33 -50.01
N THR A 32 -31.63 -2.17 -50.49
CA THR A 32 -30.87 -0.92 -50.40
C THR A 32 -30.60 -0.54 -48.95
N ILE A 33 -31.59 -0.66 -48.07
CA ILE A 33 -31.43 -0.43 -46.63
C ILE A 33 -30.41 -1.39 -46.02
N LEU A 34 -30.51 -2.69 -46.30
CA LEU A 34 -29.54 -3.70 -45.82
C LEU A 34 -28.10 -3.36 -46.24
N THR A 35 -27.88 -2.91 -47.49
CA THR A 35 -26.55 -2.53 -47.96
C THR A 35 -26.00 -1.26 -47.31
N ILE A 36 -26.87 -0.27 -47.01
CA ILE A 36 -26.47 0.94 -46.31
C ILE A 36 -26.09 0.60 -44.86
N VAL A 37 -26.88 -0.22 -44.17
CA VAL A 37 -26.59 -0.65 -42.81
C VAL A 37 -25.27 -1.43 -42.76
N LEU A 38 -25.03 -2.35 -43.70
CA LEU A 38 -23.76 -3.07 -43.79
C LEU A 38 -22.57 -2.12 -44.01
N ALA A 39 -22.75 -1.07 -44.83
CA ALA A 39 -21.71 -0.08 -45.08
C ALA A 39 -21.38 0.75 -43.83
N ILE A 40 -22.39 1.19 -43.08
CA ILE A 40 -22.21 1.90 -41.81
C ILE A 40 -21.49 1.02 -40.80
N ASP A 41 -21.96 -0.22 -40.65
CA ASP A 41 -21.39 -1.19 -39.73
C ASP A 41 -19.92 -1.50 -40.07
N SER A 42 -19.60 -1.63 -41.36
CA SER A 42 -18.21 -1.79 -41.84
C SER A 42 -17.33 -0.59 -41.51
N ILE A 43 -17.87 0.63 -41.54
CA ILE A 43 -17.14 1.85 -41.13
C ILE A 43 -16.89 1.81 -39.62
N VAL A 44 -17.87 1.41 -38.80
CA VAL A 44 -17.69 1.30 -37.35
C VAL A 44 -16.62 0.27 -37.00
N ILE A 45 -16.58 -0.87 -37.70
CA ILE A 45 -15.55 -1.91 -37.52
C ILE A 45 -14.13 -1.39 -37.84
N GLN A 46 -13.97 -0.44 -38.75
CA GLN A 46 -12.66 0.18 -39.01
C GLN A 46 -12.11 0.93 -37.79
N PHE A 47 -12.98 1.36 -36.87
CA PHE A 47 -12.61 1.99 -35.61
C PHE A 47 -12.56 1.00 -34.42
N SER A 48 -12.56 -0.30 -34.68
CA SER A 48 -12.53 -1.34 -33.64
C SER A 48 -11.39 -1.17 -32.63
N SER A 49 -10.19 -0.80 -33.10
CA SER A 49 -9.04 -0.50 -32.22
C SER A 49 -9.29 0.70 -31.31
N THR A 50 -9.87 1.78 -31.84
CA THR A 50 -10.25 2.97 -31.06
C THR A 50 -11.33 2.66 -30.04
N ILE A 51 -12.32 1.84 -30.42
CA ILE A 51 -13.41 1.41 -29.53
C ILE A 51 -12.85 0.56 -28.38
N LEU A 52 -11.92 -0.37 -28.66
CA LEU A 52 -11.26 -1.15 -27.60
C LEU A 52 -10.31 -0.31 -26.74
N LEU A 53 -9.57 0.62 -27.35
CA LEU A 53 -8.69 1.54 -26.62
C LEU A 53 -9.48 2.47 -25.69
N SER A 54 -10.75 2.78 -26.00
CA SER A 54 -11.61 3.58 -25.14
C SER A 54 -11.95 2.90 -23.79
N ASP A 55 -11.78 1.59 -23.70
CA ASP A 55 -11.96 0.83 -22.47
C ASP A 55 -10.69 0.77 -21.59
N LEU A 56 -9.53 1.11 -22.17
CA LEU A 56 -8.26 1.17 -21.46
C LEU A 56 -8.15 2.47 -20.67
N LEU A 57 -7.85 2.35 -19.38
CA LEU A 57 -7.55 3.45 -18.48
C LEU A 57 -6.19 3.20 -17.83
N THR A 58 -5.56 4.27 -17.35
CA THR A 58 -4.35 4.17 -16.54
C THR A 58 -4.70 3.49 -15.22
N GLY A 59 -4.07 2.36 -14.96
CA GLY A 59 -4.13 1.65 -13.70
C GLY A 59 -2.77 1.09 -13.33
N THR A 60 -2.68 0.46 -12.16
CA THR A 60 -1.43 -0.09 -11.64
C THR A 60 -1.43 -1.60 -11.78
N THR A 61 -0.33 -2.16 -12.28
CA THR A 61 -0.10 -3.60 -12.30
C THR A 61 1.26 -3.92 -11.69
N PRO A 62 1.46 -5.13 -11.14
CA PRO A 62 2.78 -5.57 -10.73
C PRO A 62 3.73 -5.60 -11.93
N GLY A 63 4.86 -4.91 -11.82
CA GLY A 63 5.93 -4.96 -12.80
C GLY A 63 6.69 -6.28 -12.76
N PHE A 64 7.85 -6.30 -13.43
CA PHE A 64 8.72 -7.47 -13.41
C PHE A 64 9.58 -7.51 -12.14
N VAL A 65 10.03 -8.72 -11.80
CA VAL A 65 11.00 -8.91 -10.71
C VAL A 65 12.32 -8.25 -11.09
N GLN A 66 12.77 -7.34 -10.24
CA GLN A 66 14.05 -6.64 -10.37
C GLN A 66 14.97 -7.07 -9.23
N THR A 67 16.19 -7.49 -9.56
CA THR A 67 17.24 -7.71 -8.56
C THR A 67 18.02 -6.41 -8.38
N LYS A 68 18.00 -5.85 -7.16
CA LYS A 68 18.78 -4.65 -6.81
C LYS A 68 19.70 -4.93 -5.63
N SER A 69 20.92 -4.44 -5.75
CA SER A 69 21.87 -4.40 -4.65
C SER A 69 21.47 -3.29 -3.68
N ILE A 70 21.26 -3.65 -2.42
CA ILE A 70 20.81 -2.78 -1.33
C ILE A 70 21.86 -2.71 -0.24
N ARG A 71 21.93 -1.56 0.44
CA ARG A 71 22.73 -1.38 1.65
C ARG A 71 21.80 -1.45 2.85
N TYR A 72 22.08 -2.33 3.80
CA TYR A 72 21.12 -2.61 4.88
C TYR A 72 21.66 -2.34 6.28
N ASP A 73 22.97 -2.38 6.50
CA ASP A 73 23.58 -2.18 7.83
C ASP A 73 25.07 -1.80 7.75
N TYR A 74 25.69 -1.52 8.89
CA TYR A 74 27.11 -1.28 9.06
C TYR A 74 27.93 -2.57 9.18
N GLU A 75 29.19 -2.48 8.76
CA GLU A 75 30.17 -3.50 9.09
C GLU A 75 30.75 -3.22 10.48
N TYR A 76 30.67 -4.20 11.38
CA TYR A 76 31.17 -4.08 12.75
C TYR A 76 32.66 -4.38 12.82
N LEU A 77 33.42 -3.60 13.59
CA LEU A 77 34.81 -3.94 13.91
C LEU A 77 34.88 -5.11 14.90
N PRO A 78 35.99 -5.86 14.92
CA PRO A 78 36.29 -6.78 16.01
C PRO A 78 36.23 -6.03 17.35
N GLY A 79 35.30 -6.43 18.22
CA GLY A 79 35.02 -5.75 19.50
C GLY A 79 33.75 -4.88 19.54
N GLY A 80 32.86 -4.97 18.54
CA GLY A 80 31.50 -4.40 18.63
C GLY A 80 31.39 -2.90 18.36
N ILE A 81 32.48 -2.24 17.99
CA ILE A 81 32.53 -0.79 17.75
C ILE A 81 32.19 -0.49 16.28
N TYR A 82 31.29 0.46 16.04
CA TYR A 82 30.98 0.97 14.70
C TYR A 82 32.20 1.67 14.08
N GLN A 83 32.56 1.36 12.83
CA GLN A 83 33.65 2.05 12.11
C GLN A 83 33.45 3.58 11.99
N ASN A 84 32.19 4.07 12.06
CA ASN A 84 31.82 5.46 11.78
C ASN A 84 31.07 6.16 12.94
N LEU A 85 31.42 5.85 14.19
CA LEU A 85 30.82 6.46 15.40
C LEU A 85 30.97 8.00 15.46
N LEU A 86 31.92 8.58 14.73
CA LEU A 86 32.28 10.01 14.79
C LEU A 86 31.37 10.94 13.97
N SER A 87 30.40 10.40 13.21
CA SER A 87 29.54 11.19 12.32
C SER A 87 28.05 11.19 12.69
N MET A 88 27.66 10.52 13.79
CA MET A 88 26.27 10.55 14.26
C MET A 88 26.07 11.76 15.19
N PRO A 89 25.19 12.73 14.87
CA PRO A 89 24.78 13.72 15.86
C PRO A 89 24.02 13.00 16.99
N GLN A 90 24.72 12.74 18.10
CA GLN A 90 24.37 11.83 19.19
C GLN A 90 23.08 12.18 19.97
N ILE A 91 22.39 13.27 19.64
CA ILE A 91 21.33 13.85 20.48
C ILE A 91 20.08 14.22 19.66
N ALA A 92 20.09 14.17 18.32
CA ALA A 92 19.15 14.98 17.57
C ALA A 92 17.76 14.35 17.30
N SER A 93 17.58 13.03 17.17
CA SER A 93 16.35 12.48 16.55
C SER A 93 15.05 12.67 17.35
N TRP A 94 15.11 12.69 18.69
CA TRP A 94 13.95 12.93 19.56
C TRP A 94 13.62 14.43 19.72
N PHE A 95 14.58 15.30 19.45
CA PHE A 95 14.42 16.76 19.42
C PHE A 95 14.27 17.30 17.99
N MET A 96 14.35 16.43 16.99
CA MET A 96 14.11 16.76 15.59
C MET A 96 12.73 16.28 15.19
N ARG A 97 11.96 17.20 14.62
CA ARG A 97 10.68 16.88 14.00
C ARG A 97 10.82 15.80 12.92
N PRO A 98 10.07 14.68 13.00
CA PRO A 98 9.99 13.74 11.89
C PRO A 98 9.34 14.43 10.68
N SER A 99 10.06 14.43 9.55
CA SER A 99 9.61 15.09 8.32
C SER A 99 8.61 14.26 7.51
N PHE A 100 8.58 12.94 7.73
CA PHE A 100 7.65 12.00 7.11
C PHE A 100 7.59 10.70 7.93
N PHE A 101 6.55 9.89 7.70
CA PHE A 101 6.41 8.55 8.27
C PHE A 101 6.53 7.49 7.17
N PRO A 102 7.62 6.70 7.16
CA PRO A 102 7.94 5.82 6.03
C PRO A 102 6.94 4.66 5.88
N ALA A 103 6.85 4.12 4.68
CA ALA A 103 6.16 2.86 4.47
C ALA A 103 6.97 1.70 5.08
N PHE A 104 6.29 0.82 5.82
CA PHE A 104 6.86 -0.36 6.46
C PHE A 104 5.97 -1.58 6.22
N ALA A 105 6.52 -2.77 6.45
CA ALA A 105 5.75 -4.01 6.56
C ALA A 105 5.51 -4.35 8.02
N GLU A 106 4.34 -4.87 8.34
CA GLU A 106 3.99 -5.26 9.71
C GLU A 106 3.59 -6.74 9.78
N TYR A 107 4.05 -7.42 10.83
CA TYR A 107 3.53 -8.71 11.27
C TYR A 107 3.04 -8.53 12.70
N THR A 108 1.80 -8.94 12.96
CA THR A 108 1.18 -8.84 14.28
C THR A 108 0.57 -10.16 14.73
N GLU A 109 0.60 -10.41 16.03
CA GLU A 109 -0.19 -11.46 16.69
C GLU A 109 -1.19 -10.85 17.68
N GLN A 110 -2.14 -11.67 18.15
CA GLN A 110 -3.15 -11.20 19.08
C GLN A 110 -2.51 -10.80 20.42
N PRO A 111 -2.94 -9.67 21.02
CA PRO A 111 -2.45 -9.24 22.31
C PRO A 111 -2.93 -10.17 23.43
N LEU A 112 -2.19 -10.18 24.55
CA LEU A 112 -2.67 -10.79 25.78
C LEU A 112 -3.88 -10.01 26.31
N ILE A 113 -5.01 -10.70 26.46
CA ILE A 113 -6.22 -10.11 27.06
C ILE A 113 -6.23 -10.50 28.54
N GLN A 114 -5.88 -9.55 29.40
CA GLN A 114 -5.91 -9.72 30.85
C GLN A 114 -6.38 -8.43 31.53
N GLU A 115 -7.05 -8.57 32.67
CA GLU A 115 -7.46 -7.43 33.49
C GLU A 115 -6.24 -6.66 33.96
N ASN A 116 -6.35 -5.33 33.94
CA ASN A 116 -5.31 -4.38 34.28
C ASN A 116 -4.01 -4.43 33.45
N VAL A 117 -4.06 -5.03 32.26
CA VAL A 117 -2.94 -5.12 31.32
C VAL A 117 -3.38 -4.60 29.96
N SER A 118 -2.61 -3.68 29.40
CA SER A 118 -2.67 -3.26 27.99
C SER A 118 -1.46 -3.82 27.26
N ASP A 119 -1.67 -4.84 26.44
CA ASP A 119 -0.62 -5.42 25.60
C ASP A 119 -0.89 -5.10 24.13
N THR A 120 0.13 -4.70 23.39
CA THR A 120 0.02 -4.54 21.93
C THR A 120 0.14 -5.88 21.19
N GLY A 121 0.62 -6.94 21.87
CA GLY A 121 0.90 -8.22 21.24
C GLY A 121 2.18 -8.18 20.41
N LEU A 122 2.62 -9.34 19.92
CA LEU A 122 3.82 -9.40 19.09
C LEU A 122 3.65 -8.50 17.86
N THR A 123 4.52 -7.52 17.73
CA THR A 123 4.50 -6.54 16.64
C THR A 123 5.89 -6.38 16.07
N LEU A 124 6.08 -6.88 14.85
CA LEU A 124 7.32 -6.72 14.11
C LEU A 124 7.09 -5.75 12.95
N ARG A 125 7.91 -4.70 12.87
CA ARG A 125 7.84 -3.69 11.82
C ARG A 125 9.14 -3.68 11.03
N ALA A 126 9.06 -3.98 9.74
CA ALA A 126 10.22 -4.02 8.85
C ALA A 126 10.31 -2.75 7.99
N PHE A 127 11.47 -2.09 8.03
CA PHE A 127 11.81 -0.93 7.23
C PHE A 127 12.70 -1.32 6.05
N PHE A 128 12.41 -0.78 4.87
CA PHE A 128 13.07 -1.20 3.65
C PHE A 128 14.35 -0.39 3.40
N PRO A 129 15.44 -1.03 2.93
CA PRO A 129 16.70 -0.37 2.59
C PRO A 129 16.62 0.37 1.25
N MET A 130 15.73 1.36 1.18
CA MET A 130 15.49 2.20 0.01
C MET A 130 15.38 3.66 0.46
N SER A 131 16.24 4.54 -0.06
CA SER A 131 16.22 5.96 0.29
C SER A 131 15.07 6.73 -0.37
N SER A 132 14.65 6.30 -1.57
CA SER A 132 13.55 6.92 -2.34
C SER A 132 12.18 6.56 -1.76
N ALA A 133 11.42 7.56 -1.32
CA ALA A 133 10.02 7.40 -0.91
C ALA A 133 9.16 6.82 -2.04
N ASN A 134 9.40 7.25 -3.29
CA ASN A 134 8.67 6.77 -4.48
C ASN A 134 8.82 5.25 -4.68
N ASP A 135 10.00 4.69 -4.38
CA ASP A 135 10.24 3.26 -4.50
C ASP A 135 9.50 2.53 -3.37
N ARG A 136 9.63 3.01 -2.12
CA ARG A 136 8.98 2.40 -0.94
C ARG A 136 7.46 2.33 -1.08
N VAL A 137 6.82 3.40 -1.56
CA VAL A 137 5.35 3.44 -1.70
C VAL A 137 4.80 2.53 -2.80
N ARG A 138 5.63 2.15 -3.76
CA ARG A 138 5.25 1.32 -4.92
C ARG A 138 5.59 -0.16 -4.76
N ILE A 139 6.18 -0.58 -3.65
CA ILE A 139 6.51 -2.01 -3.45
C ILE A 139 5.22 -2.86 -3.53
N TYR A 140 5.17 -3.75 -4.51
CA TYR A 140 4.17 -4.83 -4.59
C TYR A 140 4.66 -6.06 -3.81
N ASN A 141 5.91 -6.46 -4.03
CA ASN A 141 6.56 -7.56 -3.34
C ASN A 141 8.05 -7.23 -3.12
N PHE A 142 8.56 -7.51 -1.92
CA PHE A 142 9.95 -7.35 -1.55
C PHE A 142 10.44 -8.63 -0.88
N THR A 143 11.61 -9.11 -1.32
CA THR A 143 12.30 -10.25 -0.73
C THR A 143 13.78 -9.94 -0.59
N GLY A 144 14.31 -10.03 0.63
CA GLY A 144 15.71 -9.76 0.95
C GLY A 144 15.87 -9.20 2.36
N LYS A 145 17.07 -8.72 2.69
CA LYS A 145 17.37 -8.10 3.98
C LYS A 145 16.57 -6.82 4.20
N ALA A 146 16.02 -6.70 5.39
CA ALA A 146 15.40 -5.48 5.89
C ALA A 146 15.67 -5.32 7.38
N TYR A 147 15.59 -4.09 7.85
CA TYR A 147 15.76 -3.74 9.26
C TYR A 147 14.43 -3.94 9.98
N VAL A 148 14.37 -4.94 10.86
CA VAL A 148 13.14 -5.34 11.56
C VAL A 148 13.21 -4.89 13.01
N LEU A 149 12.17 -4.19 13.45
CA LEU A 149 11.98 -3.71 14.81
C LEU A 149 10.94 -4.57 15.53
N ASP A 150 11.28 -5.06 16.71
CA ASP A 150 10.30 -5.54 17.69
C ASP A 150 9.81 -4.35 18.51
N SER A 151 8.60 -3.87 18.15
CA SER A 151 7.97 -2.71 18.78
C SER A 151 6.87 -3.10 19.77
N ARG A 152 6.87 -4.35 20.25
CA ARG A 152 5.92 -4.79 21.26
C ARG A 152 6.08 -4.01 22.56
N VAL A 153 4.95 -3.63 23.14
CA VAL A 153 4.86 -2.94 24.43
C VAL A 153 3.71 -3.55 25.23
N SER A 154 3.97 -3.80 26.51
CA SER A 154 2.96 -4.22 27.47
C SER A 154 3.00 -3.31 28.68
N CYS A 155 1.89 -2.60 28.94
CA CYS A 155 1.69 -1.75 30.11
C CYS A 155 0.72 -2.40 31.06
N GLN A 156 0.93 -2.21 32.36
CA GLN A 156 0.06 -2.77 33.39
C GLN A 156 0.08 -1.92 34.65
N ALA A 157 -0.99 -2.01 35.43
CA ALA A 157 -1.05 -1.39 36.74
C ALA A 157 0.05 -1.98 37.64
N PRO A 158 1.05 -1.20 38.08
CA PRO A 158 2.15 -1.73 38.87
C PRO A 158 1.74 -2.05 40.32
N LEU A 159 2.48 -2.96 40.93
CA LEU A 159 2.49 -3.13 42.39
C LEU A 159 3.54 -2.19 42.96
N LEU A 160 3.07 -1.19 43.70
CA LEU A 160 3.91 -0.15 44.29
C LEU A 160 3.98 -0.32 45.81
N ASP A 161 5.18 -0.23 46.36
CA ASP A 161 5.44 -0.32 47.79
C ASP A 161 6.23 0.89 48.28
N ASN A 162 5.91 1.36 49.49
CA ASN A 162 6.62 2.43 50.19
C ASN A 162 6.76 3.72 49.35
N VAL A 163 5.64 4.16 48.77
CA VAL A 163 5.60 5.28 47.84
C VAL A 163 5.61 6.62 48.56
N THR A 164 6.52 7.50 48.15
CA THR A 164 6.60 8.87 48.63
C THR A 164 6.70 9.85 47.47
N PHE A 165 6.18 11.06 47.66
CA PHE A 165 6.24 12.14 46.69
C PHE A 165 6.90 13.39 47.28
N SER A 166 7.98 13.83 46.66
CA SER A 166 8.72 15.05 47.03
C SER A 166 9.26 15.75 45.78
N GLY A 167 8.37 16.12 44.86
CA GLY A 167 8.73 16.61 43.51
C GLY A 167 9.19 15.51 42.55
N SER A 168 9.51 14.32 43.07
CA SER A 168 9.67 13.07 42.34
C SER A 168 8.89 11.98 43.07
N LEU A 169 8.35 11.03 42.33
CA LEU A 169 7.69 9.84 42.85
C LEU A 169 8.77 8.78 43.14
N HIS A 170 8.91 8.42 44.40
CA HIS A 170 9.87 7.41 44.86
C HIS A 170 9.13 6.20 45.41
N GLY A 171 9.77 5.03 45.32
CA GLY A 171 9.26 3.83 45.94
C GLY A 171 9.91 2.57 45.40
N HIS A 172 9.28 1.44 45.68
CA HIS A 172 9.57 0.16 45.08
C HIS A 172 8.47 -0.21 44.10
N ILE A 173 8.86 -0.77 42.96
CA ILE A 173 7.94 -1.15 41.89
C ILE A 173 8.16 -2.59 41.46
N SER A 174 7.06 -3.27 41.18
CA SER A 174 7.06 -4.62 40.62
C SER A 174 5.89 -4.82 39.66
N PRO A 175 6.01 -5.76 38.70
CA PRO A 175 4.93 -6.09 37.79
C PRO A 175 3.77 -6.78 38.52
N SER A 176 2.53 -6.42 38.20
CA SER A 176 1.34 -7.12 38.69
C SER A 176 1.10 -8.45 38.00
N VAL A 177 1.46 -8.54 36.72
CA VAL A 177 1.30 -9.73 35.88
C VAL A 177 2.63 -10.06 35.18
N ILE A 178 2.92 -11.36 35.06
CA ILE A 178 4.03 -11.86 34.25
C ILE A 178 3.52 -12.14 32.84
N VAL A 179 3.76 -11.20 31.92
CA VAL A 179 3.35 -11.32 30.51
C VAL A 179 4.34 -12.19 29.71
N PRO A 180 3.93 -12.76 28.56
CA PRO A 180 4.80 -13.60 27.75
C PRO A 180 6.12 -12.93 27.38
N ARG A 181 7.22 -13.64 27.63
CA ARG A 181 8.60 -13.16 27.40
C ARG A 181 9.01 -11.96 28.27
N LEU A 182 8.26 -11.63 29.31
CA LEU A 182 8.75 -10.72 30.34
C LEU A 182 9.97 -11.36 31.02
N TYR A 183 11.05 -10.60 31.09
CA TYR A 183 12.27 -10.99 31.77
C TYR A 183 12.51 -10.02 32.93
N LEU A 184 12.74 -10.58 34.12
CA LEU A 184 12.94 -9.85 35.36
C LEU A 184 14.23 -10.37 36.02
N LEU A 185 15.10 -9.45 36.47
CA LEU A 185 16.26 -9.79 37.31
C LEU A 185 15.86 -9.86 38.78
N ASN A 186 15.10 -8.87 39.25
CA ASN A 186 14.62 -8.77 40.62
C ASN A 186 13.08 -8.74 40.65
N SER A 187 12.50 -9.24 41.74
CA SER A 187 11.04 -9.20 41.93
C SER A 187 10.52 -7.80 42.25
N SER A 188 11.38 -6.90 42.74
CA SER A 188 11.05 -5.51 43.08
C SER A 188 12.29 -4.63 42.91
N THR A 189 12.11 -3.43 42.37
CA THR A 189 13.19 -2.47 42.13
C THR A 189 12.84 -1.10 42.67
N SER A 190 13.82 -0.40 43.24
CA SER A 190 13.63 1.00 43.65
C SER A 190 13.56 1.91 42.44
N PHE A 191 12.66 2.90 42.47
CA PHE A 191 12.53 3.92 41.44
C PHE A 191 12.41 5.32 42.05
N SER A 192 12.67 6.33 41.21
CA SER A 192 12.71 7.75 41.51
C SER A 192 12.36 8.54 40.25
N CYS A 193 11.08 8.72 39.96
CA CYS A 193 10.60 9.35 38.74
C CYS A 193 10.24 10.81 39.00
N PRO A 194 10.97 11.80 38.44
CA PRO A 194 10.54 13.19 38.57
C PRO A 194 9.18 13.40 37.88
N VAL A 195 8.31 14.15 38.54
CA VAL A 195 6.96 14.41 38.03
C VAL A 195 6.83 15.91 37.80
N ALA A 196 6.42 16.30 36.61
CA ALA A 196 6.11 17.69 36.33
C ALA A 196 4.86 18.11 37.12
N THR A 197 5.02 19.00 38.10
CA THR A 197 3.90 19.51 38.89
C THR A 197 3.15 20.60 38.13
N LEU A 198 1.82 20.49 38.08
CA LEU A 198 0.91 21.52 37.54
C LEU A 198 0.76 22.71 38.51
N ALA A 199 1.84 23.42 38.80
CA ALA A 199 1.69 24.70 39.51
C ALA A 199 1.04 25.73 38.56
N ASN A 200 -0.18 26.17 38.86
CA ASN A 200 -0.94 27.25 38.19
C ASN A 200 -1.47 26.98 36.76
N LEU A 201 -1.64 25.73 36.30
CA LEU A 201 -1.90 25.44 34.86
C LEU A 201 -3.25 24.80 34.50
N THR A 202 -4.16 24.59 35.46
CA THR A 202 -5.49 24.01 35.16
C THR A 202 -6.29 24.81 34.15
N ASP A 203 -6.02 26.12 34.01
CA ASP A 203 -6.72 27.02 33.07
C ASP A 203 -6.04 27.13 31.68
N LEU A 204 -4.86 26.51 31.46
CA LEU A 204 -4.09 26.63 30.22
C LEU A 204 -3.87 25.30 29.48
N LEU A 205 -4.25 24.18 30.07
CA LEU A 205 -4.22 22.87 29.41
C LEU A 205 -5.27 22.83 28.29
N PRO A 206 -4.92 22.45 27.04
CA PRO A 206 -5.91 22.05 26.07
C PRO A 206 -6.73 20.91 26.67
N ALA A 207 -8.07 21.03 26.69
CA ALA A 207 -8.98 20.12 27.39
C ALA A 207 -8.88 18.62 26.97
N GLU A 208 -8.06 18.30 25.96
CA GLU A 208 -7.93 16.97 25.36
C GLU A 208 -6.55 16.29 25.61
N GLN A 209 -5.59 16.95 26.26
CA GLN A 209 -4.27 16.37 26.54
C GLN A 209 -4.13 15.84 27.97
N TRP A 210 -3.46 14.70 28.13
CA TRP A 210 -3.11 14.17 29.46
C TRP A 210 -1.75 14.71 29.92
N PRO A 211 -1.62 15.26 31.15
CA PRO A 211 -0.35 15.76 31.70
C PRO A 211 0.56 14.58 32.11
N LEU A 212 1.09 13.91 31.10
CA LEU A 212 1.89 12.70 31.25
C LEU A 212 3.38 13.03 31.34
N THR A 213 4.03 12.37 32.28
CA THR A 213 5.48 12.32 32.41
C THR A 213 5.92 10.86 32.40
N PHE A 214 7.05 10.54 31.77
CA PHE A 214 7.61 9.20 31.86
C PHE A 214 9.10 9.19 32.20
N CYS A 215 9.56 8.12 32.84
CA CYS A 215 10.97 7.88 33.12
C CYS A 215 11.33 6.41 32.87
N SER A 216 12.60 6.16 32.59
CA SER A 216 13.14 4.79 32.52
C SER A 216 13.40 4.25 33.93
N ILE A 217 12.98 3.01 34.19
CA ILE A 217 13.25 2.28 35.44
C ILE A 217 14.39 1.26 35.23
N THR A 218 15.36 1.67 34.43
CA THR A 218 16.56 0.89 34.16
C THR A 218 17.74 1.84 34.30
N ASP A 219 18.69 1.51 35.19
CA ASP A 219 19.98 2.18 35.18
C ASP A 219 20.64 1.94 33.81
N PRO A 220 21.14 2.99 33.12
CA PRO A 220 21.75 2.81 31.82
C PRO A 220 22.88 1.78 31.92
N PRO A 221 22.96 0.82 30.98
CA PRO A 221 23.85 -0.34 31.06
C PRO A 221 25.36 -0.02 31.02
N TYR A 222 25.75 1.25 30.97
CA TYR A 222 27.09 1.67 30.60
C TYR A 222 27.69 2.73 31.53
N THR A 223 27.55 2.57 32.85
CA THR A 223 28.47 3.24 33.78
C THR A 223 29.50 2.21 34.27
N ASN A 224 30.67 2.20 33.62
CA ASN A 224 31.89 1.50 34.06
C ASN A 224 31.86 -0.05 34.09
N GLY A 225 31.15 -0.71 33.18
CA GLY A 225 31.21 -2.18 33.03
C GLY A 225 30.58 -2.97 34.18
N THR A 226 29.82 -2.29 35.03
CA THR A 226 28.91 -2.90 36.01
C THR A 226 27.49 -2.62 35.57
N VAL A 227 26.67 -3.68 35.43
CA VAL A 227 25.22 -3.53 35.30
C VAL A 227 24.75 -2.68 36.46
N GLY A 228 24.07 -1.56 36.17
CA GLY A 228 23.50 -0.73 37.22
C GLY A 228 22.62 -1.59 38.12
N SER A 229 22.67 -1.37 39.42
CA SER A 229 22.02 -2.20 40.44
C SER A 229 20.47 -2.26 40.32
N SER A 230 19.89 -1.54 39.35
CA SER A 230 18.45 -1.36 39.19
C SER A 230 17.99 -1.66 37.75
N PHE A 231 17.86 -2.93 37.39
CA PHE A 231 17.13 -3.38 36.18
C PHE A 231 15.75 -3.89 36.59
N SER A 232 14.69 -3.16 36.24
CA SER A 232 13.30 -3.52 36.62
C SER A 232 12.64 -4.54 35.69
N GLY A 233 13.32 -4.92 34.61
CA GLY A 233 12.80 -5.86 33.62
C GLY A 233 12.63 -5.28 32.23
N GLY A 234 12.24 -6.15 31.31
CA GLY A 234 11.87 -5.78 29.95
C GLY A 234 11.30 -6.96 29.17
N LEU A 235 10.74 -6.70 28.01
CA LEU A 235 10.26 -7.76 27.14
C LEU A 235 11.43 -8.30 26.32
N MET A 236 11.70 -9.61 26.44
CA MET A 236 12.73 -10.24 25.61
C MET A 236 12.27 -10.24 24.15
N SER A 237 13.07 -9.62 23.29
CA SER A 237 12.86 -9.54 21.83
C SER A 237 12.72 -10.92 21.19
N GLU A 238 11.89 -11.05 20.14
CA GLU A 238 11.79 -12.28 19.33
C GLU A 238 13.09 -12.62 18.57
N PHE A 239 14.03 -11.69 18.49
CA PHE A 239 15.34 -11.91 17.91
C PHE A 239 16.28 -12.67 18.85
N SER A 240 15.88 -12.85 20.12
CA SER A 240 16.66 -13.56 21.13
C SER A 240 15.97 -14.87 21.55
N THR A 241 16.77 -15.87 21.92
CA THR A 241 16.26 -17.11 22.52
C THR A 241 15.62 -16.85 23.87
N TYR A 242 14.47 -17.48 24.14
CA TYR A 242 13.77 -17.41 25.43
C TYR A 242 13.42 -18.82 25.93
N PRO A 243 13.67 -19.15 27.22
CA PRO A 243 14.37 -18.34 28.22
C PRO A 243 15.84 -18.10 27.81
N PRO A 244 16.47 -17.02 28.28
CA PRO A 244 17.85 -16.73 27.93
C PRO A 244 18.77 -17.82 28.48
N GLY A 245 19.70 -18.31 27.66
CA GLY A 245 20.79 -19.16 28.10
C GLY A 245 22.07 -18.32 28.24
N GLY A 246 22.57 -18.08 29.45
CA GLY A 246 23.84 -17.36 29.65
C GLY A 246 23.88 -16.48 30.89
N ASP A 247 24.96 -15.68 30.99
CA ASP A 247 25.19 -14.69 32.03
C ASP A 247 24.14 -13.57 31.93
N THR A 248 23.36 -13.42 33.00
CA THR A 248 22.19 -12.53 33.07
C THR A 248 22.57 -11.06 32.95
N ASP A 249 23.80 -10.72 33.32
CA ASP A 249 24.31 -9.36 33.31
C ASP A 249 24.59 -8.86 31.88
N ALA A 250 25.06 -9.76 31.00
CA ALA A 250 25.33 -9.47 29.59
C ALA A 250 24.03 -9.18 28.81
N LEU A 251 22.92 -9.85 29.14
CA LEU A 251 21.65 -9.67 28.43
C LEU A 251 21.01 -8.29 28.68
N SER A 252 21.15 -7.80 29.91
CA SER A 252 20.76 -6.43 30.27
C SER A 252 21.70 -5.39 29.68
N SER A 253 23.02 -5.63 29.70
CA SER A 253 24.00 -4.68 29.16
C SER A 253 23.84 -4.45 27.66
N ASN A 254 23.39 -5.50 26.97
CA ASN A 254 23.30 -5.55 25.53
C ASN A 254 21.90 -5.15 25.04
N GLY A 255 20.98 -4.71 25.92
CA GLY A 255 19.62 -4.29 25.53
C GLY A 255 18.76 -5.39 24.91
N ARG A 256 19.18 -6.65 25.01
CA ARG A 256 18.41 -7.82 24.53
C ARG A 256 17.24 -8.15 25.45
N ALA A 257 17.35 -7.74 26.72
CA ALA A 257 16.34 -7.89 27.75
C ALA A 257 15.19 -6.85 27.68
N GLY A 258 15.17 -5.97 26.68
CA GLY A 258 14.17 -4.90 26.54
C GLY A 258 14.35 -3.75 27.54
N MET A 259 13.32 -2.90 27.67
CA MET A 259 13.34 -1.72 28.54
C MET A 259 12.02 -1.56 29.32
N SER A 260 12.10 -0.89 30.48
CA SER A 260 10.98 -0.56 31.35
C SER A 260 10.76 0.95 31.48
N PHE A 261 9.52 1.40 31.42
CA PHE A 261 9.13 2.80 31.55
C PHE A 261 8.03 2.95 32.60
N LEU A 262 8.15 3.92 33.50
CA LEU A 262 7.07 4.36 34.37
C LEU A 262 6.42 5.59 33.76
N PHE A 263 5.12 5.53 33.51
CA PHE A 263 4.31 6.69 33.17
C PHE A 263 3.59 7.18 34.41
N VAL A 264 3.58 8.49 34.60
CA VAL A 264 2.87 9.17 35.68
C VAL A 264 1.96 10.23 35.07
N ASN A 265 0.67 10.13 35.37
CA ASN A 265 -0.33 11.13 35.05
C ASN A 265 -0.55 12.02 36.27
N ALA A 266 -0.20 13.29 36.13
CA ALA A 266 -0.28 14.25 37.22
C ALA A 266 -1.53 15.13 37.09
N THR A 267 -2.64 14.69 37.66
CA THR A 267 -3.85 15.51 37.85
C THR A 267 -3.88 16.11 39.26
N ILE A 268 -2.78 16.73 39.70
CA ILE A 268 -2.71 17.33 41.03
C ILE A 268 -3.49 18.65 41.01
N SER A 269 -4.64 18.71 41.68
CA SER A 269 -5.27 19.98 42.08
C SER A 269 -4.65 20.42 43.42
N VAL A 270 -3.59 21.23 43.39
CA VAL A 270 -3.12 21.88 44.61
C VAL A 270 -4.06 23.06 44.86
N GLU A 271 -4.90 23.01 45.92
CA GLU A 271 -5.47 24.24 46.48
C GLU A 271 -4.30 25.07 47.02
N THR A 272 -3.83 26.05 46.25
CA THR A 272 -2.86 27.01 46.77
C THR A 272 -3.54 27.84 47.86
N PRO A 273 -2.94 27.99 49.05
CA PRO A 273 -3.31 29.09 49.94
C PRO A 273 -3.22 30.41 49.16
N GLU A 274 -4.12 31.36 49.45
CA GLU A 274 -4.13 32.69 48.85
C GLU A 274 -2.72 33.30 48.73
N PRO A 275 -2.46 34.11 47.68
CA PRO A 275 -1.13 34.60 47.34
C PRO A 275 -0.65 35.61 48.38
N THR A 276 -0.16 35.09 49.49
CA THR A 276 0.65 35.81 50.46
C THR A 276 1.91 34.99 50.68
N ASP A 277 2.99 35.47 50.06
CA ASP A 277 4.37 35.23 50.45
C ASP A 277 4.93 33.80 50.37
N VAL A 278 4.65 33.04 49.31
CA VAL A 278 5.46 31.85 48.99
C VAL A 278 6.30 32.11 47.75
N ASN A 279 7.63 32.18 47.94
CA ASN A 279 8.60 32.27 46.86
C ASN A 279 8.47 31.03 45.95
N PRO A 280 8.45 31.18 44.61
CA PRO A 280 8.35 30.06 43.65
C PRO A 280 9.60 29.15 43.62
N THR A 281 10.57 29.40 44.50
CA THR A 281 11.80 28.60 44.69
C THR A 281 11.74 27.65 45.89
N GLU A 282 10.68 27.69 46.70
CA GLU A 282 10.44 26.65 47.70
C GLU A 282 9.73 25.49 47.00
N GLY A 283 10.50 24.45 46.66
CA GLY A 283 9.95 23.18 46.22
C GLY A 283 9.02 22.57 47.27
N PHE A 284 8.32 21.50 46.91
CA PHE A 284 7.55 20.67 47.83
C PHE A 284 8.48 20.19 48.98
N ASN A 285 8.58 20.95 50.06
CA ASN A 285 9.52 20.69 51.17
C ASN A 285 9.00 19.60 52.14
N THR A 286 7.75 19.14 51.94
CA THR A 286 7.12 18.07 52.71
C THR A 286 6.91 16.86 51.81
N ALA A 287 7.62 15.76 52.09
CA ALA A 287 7.39 14.49 51.41
C ALA A 287 6.00 13.95 51.80
N LEU A 288 5.15 13.72 50.81
CA LEU A 288 3.85 13.09 51.00
C LEU A 288 4.02 11.57 50.97
N THR A 289 3.34 10.85 51.85
CA THR A 289 3.28 9.39 51.79
C THR A 289 1.95 8.92 51.20
N SER A 290 1.96 7.79 50.51
CA SER A 290 0.75 7.20 49.94
C SER A 290 -0.16 6.65 51.05
N THR A 291 -1.45 7.01 51.02
CA THR A 291 -2.47 6.50 51.96
C THR A 291 -3.20 5.28 51.40
N SER A 292 -3.57 5.30 50.12
CA SER A 292 -4.25 4.20 49.44
C SER A 292 -3.87 4.13 47.96
N MET A 293 -4.06 2.94 47.38
CA MET A 293 -3.80 2.69 45.97
C MET A 293 -4.95 1.91 45.36
N GLU A 294 -5.45 2.35 44.21
CA GLU A 294 -6.56 1.72 43.50
C GLU A 294 -6.17 1.44 42.04
N ALA A 295 -6.22 0.18 41.62
CA ALA A 295 -5.89 -0.20 40.25
C ALA A 295 -7.12 -0.15 39.34
N HIS A 296 -6.97 0.43 38.15
CA HIS A 296 -7.98 0.46 37.09
C HIS A 296 -7.31 0.44 35.72
N ASP A 297 -7.80 -0.41 34.82
CA ASP A 297 -7.16 -0.63 33.51
C ASP A 297 -5.62 -0.78 33.67
N GLU A 298 -4.81 -0.17 32.80
CA GLU A 298 -3.34 -0.24 32.92
C GLU A 298 -2.73 0.68 34.00
N TRP A 299 -3.55 1.33 34.84
CA TRP A 299 -3.15 2.37 35.78
C TRP A 299 -3.36 1.98 37.24
N VAL A 300 -2.57 2.58 38.13
CA VAL A 300 -2.81 2.60 39.57
C VAL A 300 -2.89 4.04 40.06
N ASP A 301 -3.99 4.40 40.69
CA ASP A 301 -4.17 5.69 41.33
C ASP A 301 -3.54 5.65 42.72
N VAL A 302 -2.53 6.49 42.93
CA VAL A 302 -1.83 6.68 44.20
C VAL A 302 -2.42 7.92 44.86
N ILE A 303 -3.08 7.71 46.00
CA ILE A 303 -3.72 8.77 46.79
C ILE A 303 -2.81 9.12 47.96
N PHE A 304 -2.49 10.40 48.13
CA PHE A 304 -1.59 10.91 49.17
C PHE A 304 -2.35 11.47 50.37
N GLU A 305 -1.64 11.69 51.49
CA GLU A 305 -2.20 12.21 52.75
C GLU A 305 -2.97 13.54 52.61
N ASP A 306 -2.58 14.38 51.65
CA ASP A 306 -3.21 15.67 51.36
C ASP A 306 -4.45 15.57 50.47
N GLY A 307 -4.83 14.35 50.05
CA GLY A 307 -5.92 14.07 49.13
C GLY A 307 -5.57 14.23 47.65
N SER A 308 -4.32 14.58 47.32
CA SER A 308 -3.86 14.60 45.93
C SER A 308 -3.76 13.18 45.36
N MET A 309 -3.90 13.07 44.03
CA MET A 309 -3.89 11.79 43.32
C MET A 309 -2.94 11.85 42.12
N LEU A 310 -2.13 10.79 41.96
CA LEU A 310 -1.30 10.54 40.78
C LEU A 310 -1.62 9.16 40.23
N SER A 311 -1.83 9.03 38.92
CA SER A 311 -1.97 7.70 38.31
C SER A 311 -0.63 7.24 37.73
N ALA A 312 -0.23 6.00 38.00
CA ALA A 312 0.99 5.41 37.49
C ALA A 312 0.74 4.17 36.62
N SER A 313 1.49 4.00 35.53
CA SER A 313 1.43 2.81 34.67
C SER A 313 2.84 2.32 34.34
N LEU A 314 3.08 1.01 34.48
CA LEU A 314 4.38 0.40 34.22
C LEU A 314 4.38 -0.33 32.88
N CYS A 315 5.25 0.10 31.98
CA CYS A 315 5.34 -0.40 30.63
C CYS A 315 6.67 -1.10 30.36
N TYR A 316 6.62 -2.30 29.80
CA TYR A 316 7.77 -3.03 29.29
C TYR A 316 7.75 -3.03 27.77
N ALA A 317 8.85 -2.64 27.15
CA ALA A 317 9.03 -2.64 25.71
C ALA A 317 10.11 -3.64 25.31
N ALA A 318 9.93 -4.30 24.16
CA ALA A 318 10.99 -5.11 23.57
C ALA A 318 12.10 -4.23 23.00
N PHE A 319 11.70 -3.24 22.20
CA PHE A 319 12.54 -2.19 21.62
C PHE A 319 13.93 -2.70 21.20
N ASP A 320 13.93 -3.68 20.32
CA ASP A 320 15.14 -4.30 19.79
C ASP A 320 15.01 -4.42 18.26
N THR A 321 16.14 -4.55 17.59
CA THR A 321 16.17 -4.58 16.12
C THR A 321 17.14 -5.63 15.61
N ALA A 322 16.81 -6.24 14.48
CA ALA A 322 17.68 -7.17 13.79
C ALA A 322 17.53 -7.03 12.27
N ASP A 323 18.60 -7.37 11.55
CA ASP A 323 18.54 -7.50 10.10
C ASP A 323 18.06 -8.89 9.73
N LEU A 324 16.95 -8.99 9.02
CA LEU A 324 16.35 -10.27 8.68
C LEU A 324 16.02 -10.35 7.20
N ASP A 325 16.19 -11.55 6.64
CA ASP A 325 15.57 -11.88 5.35
C ASP A 325 14.06 -11.95 5.52
N ILE A 326 13.38 -11.03 4.86
CA ILE A 326 11.92 -10.91 4.92
C ILE A 326 11.29 -11.16 3.56
N GLN A 327 10.00 -11.47 3.60
CA GLN A 327 9.10 -11.39 2.46
C GLN A 327 7.97 -10.45 2.85
N ALA A 328 7.77 -9.38 2.09
CA ALA A 328 6.74 -8.39 2.33
C ALA A 328 5.95 -8.12 1.06
N SER A 329 4.63 -8.00 1.18
CA SER A 329 3.76 -7.77 0.03
C SER A 329 2.65 -6.74 0.31
N GLY A 330 2.19 -6.10 -0.75
CA GLY A 330 1.15 -5.06 -0.70
C GLY A 330 0.19 -5.17 -1.88
N ALA A 331 -1.09 -4.88 -1.65
CA ALA A 331 -2.13 -5.00 -2.66
C ALA A 331 -2.35 -3.72 -3.50
N SER A 332 -1.84 -2.57 -3.04
CA SER A 332 -2.02 -1.28 -3.71
C SER A 332 -0.80 -0.37 -3.51
N ASN A 333 -0.72 0.66 -4.36
CA ASN A 333 0.15 1.80 -4.09
C ASN A 333 -0.22 2.44 -2.76
N ARG A 334 0.81 2.93 -2.06
CA ARG A 334 0.68 3.54 -0.75
C ARG A 334 1.12 5.00 -0.79
N THR A 335 1.04 5.65 0.35
CA THR A 335 1.57 7.00 0.57
C THR A 335 2.28 7.04 1.92
N GLU A 336 3.31 7.86 2.04
CA GLU A 336 3.97 8.12 3.33
C GLU A 336 3.29 9.33 3.96
N PRO A 337 2.58 9.17 5.10
CA PRO A 337 1.87 10.29 5.69
C PRO A 337 2.86 11.30 6.29
N VAL A 338 2.44 12.56 6.28
CA VAL A 338 3.16 13.70 6.86
C VAL A 338 2.21 14.35 7.87
N PRO A 339 2.71 14.85 9.02
CA PRO A 339 1.88 15.60 9.96
C PRO A 339 1.18 16.78 9.27
N GLY A 340 -0.13 16.90 9.48
CA GLY A 340 -0.88 18.09 9.08
C GLY A 340 -0.69 19.21 10.09
N PHE A 341 -0.99 20.45 9.71
CA PHE A 341 -1.01 21.58 10.62
C PHE A 341 -2.40 22.21 10.62
N ASP A 342 -3.02 22.31 11.79
CA ASP A 342 -4.28 23.00 11.97
C ASP A 342 -4.03 24.44 12.45
N PRO A 343 -4.31 25.46 11.62
CA PRO A 343 -4.08 26.85 11.99
C PRO A 343 -5.04 27.36 13.06
N VAL A 344 -6.17 26.68 13.31
CA VAL A 344 -7.17 27.11 14.30
C VAL A 344 -6.73 26.72 15.71
N SER A 345 -6.34 25.46 15.90
CA SER A 345 -5.77 24.97 17.16
C SER A 345 -4.28 25.27 17.34
N ASN A 346 -3.62 25.80 16.30
CA ASN A 346 -2.17 26.03 16.25
C ASN A 346 -1.37 24.76 16.62
N SER A 347 -1.85 23.60 16.18
CA SER A 347 -1.32 22.29 16.57
C SER A 347 -1.09 21.36 15.38
N LEU A 348 -0.24 20.35 15.56
CA LEU A 348 0.03 19.32 14.57
C LEU A 348 -1.04 18.22 14.63
N THR A 349 -1.56 17.82 13.47
CA THR A 349 -2.55 16.76 13.32
C THR A 349 -1.91 15.50 12.76
N PHE A 350 -2.23 14.35 13.36
CA PHE A 350 -1.60 13.05 13.07
C PHE A 350 -2.59 12.01 12.53
N THR A 351 -3.76 12.41 12.00
CA THR A 351 -4.85 11.48 11.63
C THR A 351 -4.40 10.29 10.78
N GLU A 352 -3.68 10.52 9.67
CA GLU A 352 -3.20 9.44 8.80
C GLU A 352 -2.02 8.68 9.41
N VAL A 353 -1.20 9.33 10.24
CA VAL A 353 -0.06 8.70 10.93
C VAL A 353 -0.56 7.75 12.01
N THR A 354 -1.51 8.21 12.85
CA THR A 354 -2.19 7.40 13.86
C THR A 354 -2.89 6.22 13.19
N LYS A 355 -3.55 6.42 12.05
CA LYS A 355 -4.13 5.31 11.28
C LYS A 355 -3.08 4.31 10.80
N GLN A 356 -1.93 4.77 10.33
CA GLN A 356 -0.83 3.91 9.90
C GLN A 356 -0.23 3.10 11.08
N LEU A 357 -0.04 3.74 12.23
CA LEU A 357 0.63 3.15 13.40
C LEU A 357 -0.31 2.41 14.37
N SER A 358 -1.62 2.68 14.32
CA SER A 358 -2.60 2.12 15.26
C SER A 358 -2.92 0.66 14.96
N GLN A 359 -2.82 -0.17 15.99
CA GLN A 359 -3.33 -1.54 15.99
C GLN A 359 -4.71 -1.65 16.66
N ALA A 360 -5.12 -0.62 17.40
CA ALA A 360 -6.41 -0.58 18.10
C ALA A 360 -7.64 -0.58 17.17
N SER A 361 -7.43 -0.35 15.87
CA SER A 361 -8.50 -0.39 14.88
C SER A 361 -8.46 -1.74 14.15
N ASN A 362 -9.62 -2.41 14.01
CA ASN A 362 -9.80 -3.65 13.23
C ASN A 362 -9.55 -3.46 11.70
N LEU A 363 -8.63 -2.58 11.33
CA LEU A 363 -8.27 -2.24 9.97
C LEU A 363 -7.26 -3.25 9.42
N SER A 364 -7.48 -3.67 8.19
CA SER A 364 -6.51 -4.44 7.42
C SER A 364 -5.25 -3.62 7.10
N HIS A 365 -4.13 -4.30 6.81
CA HIS A 365 -2.88 -3.67 6.36
C HIS A 365 -3.10 -2.69 5.19
N THR A 366 -3.95 -3.05 4.22
CA THR A 366 -4.28 -2.18 3.08
C THR A 366 -5.03 -0.92 3.51
N GLN A 367 -5.96 -1.03 4.47
CA GLN A 367 -6.66 0.14 5.01
C GLN A 367 -5.72 1.05 5.80
N ARG A 368 -4.75 0.46 6.51
CA ARG A 368 -3.68 1.17 7.24
C ARG A 368 -2.55 1.68 6.35
N ASN A 369 -2.60 1.44 5.04
CA ASN A 369 -1.61 1.90 4.07
C ASN A 369 -0.20 1.32 4.30
N ILE A 370 -0.11 0.10 4.84
CA ILE A 370 1.15 -0.60 5.15
C ILE A 370 1.25 -1.93 4.39
N LEU A 371 2.45 -2.50 4.32
CA LEU A 371 2.64 -3.84 3.75
C LEU A 371 2.39 -4.91 4.81
N GLN A 372 2.05 -6.11 4.34
CA GLN A 372 2.02 -7.30 5.17
C GLN A 372 3.41 -7.94 5.17
N LEU A 373 3.97 -8.15 6.36
CA LEU A 373 5.17 -8.95 6.56
C LEU A 373 4.76 -10.42 6.68
N GLN A 374 5.41 -11.31 5.92
CA GLN A 374 5.11 -12.73 5.96
C GLN A 374 5.62 -13.35 7.25
N ARG A 375 4.77 -14.18 7.88
CA ARG A 375 5.13 -14.97 9.06
C ARG A 375 6.33 -15.86 8.80
N LYS A 376 7.26 -15.93 9.76
CA LYS A 376 8.37 -16.88 9.81
C LYS A 376 8.19 -17.80 11.02
N ASP A 377 8.79 -19.00 10.95
CA ASP A 377 8.82 -19.94 12.07
C ASP A 377 9.74 -19.47 13.20
N SER A 378 10.80 -18.74 12.84
CA SER A 378 11.75 -18.14 13.77
C SER A 378 12.20 -16.77 13.27
N TRP A 379 12.33 -15.84 14.22
CA TRP A 379 12.84 -14.49 14.00
C TRP A 379 14.28 -14.32 14.50
N ILE A 380 14.90 -15.39 14.98
CA ILE A 380 16.31 -15.36 15.44
C ILE A 380 17.21 -15.05 14.23
N PRO A 381 18.01 -13.97 14.28
CA PRO A 381 18.92 -13.60 13.20
C PRO A 381 20.05 -14.61 13.06
N SER A 382 20.64 -14.66 11.86
CA SER A 382 21.87 -15.44 11.67
C SER A 382 23.05 -14.70 12.34
N PRO A 383 24.15 -15.38 12.74
CA PRO A 383 25.26 -14.71 13.42
C PRO A 383 25.92 -13.55 12.65
N SER A 384 25.77 -13.49 11.32
CA SER A 384 26.27 -12.38 10.50
C SER A 384 25.30 -11.18 10.42
N ASP A 385 24.02 -11.45 10.65
CA ASP A 385 22.95 -10.45 10.66
C ASP A 385 22.58 -10.02 12.08
N ASP A 386 23.10 -10.74 13.07
CA ASP A 386 22.99 -10.38 14.47
C ASP A 386 23.99 -9.28 14.81
N ARG A 387 23.58 -8.40 15.71
CA ARG A 387 24.46 -7.38 16.28
C ARG A 387 25.44 -8.04 17.25
N PRO A 388 26.72 -7.62 17.29
CA PRO A 388 27.67 -8.09 18.29
C PRO A 388 27.09 -7.99 19.69
N ASP A 389 27.35 -8.99 20.55
CA ASP A 389 26.76 -9.07 21.88
C ASP A 389 26.93 -7.75 22.63
N ASP A 390 28.14 -7.19 22.73
CA ASP A 390 28.43 -5.95 23.49
C ASP A 390 27.91 -4.63 22.86
N SER A 391 27.06 -4.70 21.83
CA SER A 391 26.58 -3.52 21.09
C SER A 391 25.07 -3.34 21.19
N LEU A 392 24.60 -2.19 21.70
CA LEU A 392 23.19 -1.81 21.61
C LEU A 392 22.81 -1.54 20.14
N PRO A 393 21.55 -1.81 19.74
CA PRO A 393 21.03 -1.32 18.47
C PRO A 393 21.30 0.18 18.37
N PHE A 394 21.76 0.70 17.24
CA PHE A 394 22.05 2.14 17.15
C PHE A 394 20.82 3.01 17.51
N ALA A 395 19.61 2.54 17.19
CA ALA A 395 18.36 3.19 17.56
C ALA A 395 18.14 3.25 19.08
N VAL A 396 18.46 2.16 19.80
CA VAL A 396 18.37 2.08 21.26
C VAL A 396 19.54 2.80 21.92
N SER A 397 20.76 2.62 21.43
CA SER A 397 21.97 3.30 21.91
C SER A 397 21.80 4.80 21.92
N LEU A 398 21.24 5.38 20.86
CA LEU A 398 20.97 6.82 20.79
C LEU A 398 19.88 7.25 21.80
N ALA A 399 18.83 6.43 21.97
CA ALA A 399 17.84 6.61 23.04
C ALA A 399 18.48 6.48 24.43
N SER A 400 19.44 5.58 24.64
CA SER A 400 20.19 5.38 25.87
C SER A 400 21.18 6.52 26.16
N TYR A 401 21.83 7.09 25.15
CA TYR A 401 22.70 8.26 25.27
C TYR A 401 21.92 9.52 25.65
N LEU A 402 20.66 9.65 25.20
CA LEU A 402 19.73 10.67 25.67
C LEU A 402 19.45 10.55 27.20
N PHE A 403 19.50 9.35 27.76
CA PHE A 403 19.38 9.10 29.20
C PHE A 403 20.69 9.26 29.98
N LEU A 404 21.84 9.43 29.32
CA LEU A 404 23.19 9.50 29.94
C LEU A 404 23.72 10.93 30.13
N GLY A 405 22.95 11.97 29.81
CA GLY A 405 23.43 13.36 29.85
C GLY A 405 23.64 13.94 31.26
N LEU A 406 22.93 13.46 32.28
CA LEU A 406 23.05 13.91 33.67
C LEU A 406 22.67 12.74 34.59
N THR A 407 23.51 12.44 35.57
CA THR A 407 23.31 11.35 36.53
C THR A 407 21.97 11.50 37.29
N GLY A 408 20.94 10.76 36.87
CA GLY A 408 19.61 10.71 37.50
C GLY A 408 18.58 10.10 36.55
N GLN A 409 17.53 9.47 37.08
CA GLN A 409 16.38 9.04 36.28
C GLN A 409 15.69 10.30 35.71
N ILE A 410 15.95 10.64 34.45
CA ILE A 410 15.40 11.85 33.81
C ILE A 410 13.94 11.55 33.41
N SER A 411 13.05 12.48 33.72
CA SER A 411 11.65 12.45 33.33
C SER A 411 11.39 13.27 32.06
N HIS A 412 10.66 12.74 31.10
CA HIS A 412 10.23 13.47 29.90
C HIS A 412 8.74 13.82 29.99
N GLN A 413 8.42 15.09 29.74
CA GLN A 413 7.05 15.60 29.66
C GLN A 413 6.47 15.35 28.26
N LEU A 414 5.25 14.80 28.18
CA LEU A 414 4.56 14.44 26.94
C LEU A 414 3.37 15.36 26.60
N TRP A 415 3.38 16.60 27.12
CA TRP A 415 2.29 17.56 26.97
C TRP A 415 2.84 18.99 26.82
N ASP A 416 2.03 19.92 26.29
CA ASP A 416 2.37 21.34 26.19
C ASP A 416 1.59 22.17 27.23
N GLY A 417 2.31 22.69 28.22
CA GLY A 417 1.81 23.57 29.28
C GLY A 417 2.22 25.03 29.13
N GLY A 418 2.69 25.45 27.95
CA GLY A 418 3.05 26.84 27.68
C GLY A 418 4.38 27.27 28.31
N TYR A 419 4.36 28.24 29.24
CA TYR A 419 5.58 28.87 29.80
C TYR A 419 6.23 28.10 30.96
N SER A 420 5.52 27.18 31.60
CA SER A 420 5.96 26.49 32.84
C SER A 420 6.15 24.97 32.69
N GLY A 421 5.89 24.41 31.50
CA GLY A 421 6.17 23.01 31.17
C GLY A 421 6.01 22.80 29.67
N ARG A 422 7.12 22.59 28.96
CA ARG A 422 7.07 22.24 27.53
C ARG A 422 7.41 20.77 27.38
N CYS A 423 6.89 20.16 26.33
CA CYS A 423 7.39 18.91 25.80
C CYS A 423 8.93 18.96 25.77
N ASN A 424 9.58 18.05 26.51
CA ASN A 424 11.05 17.93 26.51
C ASN A 424 11.54 17.16 25.26
N LEU A 425 10.65 16.91 24.30
CA LEU A 425 10.90 16.30 22.99
C LEU A 425 10.50 17.31 21.90
N ASP A 426 10.69 16.99 20.63
CA ASP A 426 10.02 17.77 19.57
C ASP A 426 8.50 17.67 19.75
N ASP A 427 7.80 18.79 19.62
CA ASP A 427 6.34 18.89 19.75
C ASP A 427 5.60 17.84 18.89
N ALA A 428 6.18 17.41 17.76
CA ALA A 428 5.60 16.37 16.93
C ALA A 428 5.49 15.01 17.63
N TYR A 429 6.46 14.62 18.46
CA TYR A 429 6.40 13.35 19.19
C TYR A 429 5.39 13.39 20.33
N CYS A 430 5.32 14.52 21.06
CA CYS A 430 4.31 14.72 22.09
C CYS A 430 2.89 14.72 21.49
N ASN A 431 2.67 15.47 20.41
CA ASN A 431 1.37 15.49 19.73
C ASN A 431 1.02 14.13 19.12
N LEU A 432 1.98 13.38 18.56
CA LEU A 432 1.77 12.01 18.09
C LEU A 432 1.35 11.10 19.24
N PHE A 433 2.03 11.17 20.38
CA PHE A 433 1.71 10.37 21.56
C PHE A 433 0.29 10.63 22.04
N GLN A 434 -0.07 11.91 22.23
CA GLN A 434 -1.41 12.32 22.64
C GLN A 434 -2.46 11.90 21.60
N ALA A 435 -2.16 12.02 20.30
CA ALA A 435 -3.07 11.60 19.23
C ALA A 435 -3.31 10.09 19.21
N VAL A 436 -2.28 9.27 19.44
CA VAL A 436 -2.43 7.80 19.52
C VAL A 436 -3.15 7.40 20.80
N LEU A 437 -2.81 8.02 21.93
CA LEU A 437 -3.47 7.80 23.21
C LEU A 437 -4.98 8.09 23.12
N ASN A 438 -5.36 9.21 22.49
CA ASN A 438 -6.75 9.61 22.29
C ASN A 438 -7.47 8.80 21.20
N SER A 439 -6.75 8.07 20.34
CA SER A 439 -7.37 7.21 19.31
C SER A 439 -8.08 5.98 19.87
N GLY A 440 -7.77 5.58 21.11
CA GLY A 440 -8.39 4.45 21.81
C GLY A 440 -9.82 4.68 22.29
N GLY A 441 -10.38 5.90 22.11
CA GLY A 441 -11.72 6.23 22.58
C GLY A 441 -11.82 6.19 24.10
N GLU A 442 -12.74 5.37 24.63
CA GLU A 442 -12.95 5.23 26.08
C GLU A 442 -11.78 4.52 26.79
N LYS A 443 -11.04 3.65 26.09
CA LYS A 443 -9.88 2.94 26.65
C LYS A 443 -8.58 3.48 26.05
N LYS A 444 -8.01 4.47 26.72
CA LYS A 444 -6.70 5.02 26.35
C LYS A 444 -5.62 4.00 26.70
N SER A 445 -4.69 3.75 25.77
CA SER A 445 -3.60 2.79 25.93
C SER A 445 -2.25 3.48 25.74
N VAL A 446 -1.49 3.59 26.82
CA VAL A 446 -0.10 4.04 26.84
C VAL A 446 0.78 3.04 26.08
N ALA A 447 0.45 1.75 26.13
CA ALA A 447 1.19 0.72 25.40
C ALA A 447 1.23 1.02 23.89
N LEU A 448 0.07 1.34 23.31
CA LEU A 448 -0.03 1.70 21.89
C LEU A 448 0.69 3.02 21.56
N ALA A 449 0.56 4.02 22.44
CA ALA A 449 1.21 5.32 22.26
C ALA A 449 2.74 5.22 22.32
N LEU A 450 3.28 4.43 23.26
CA LEU A 450 4.70 4.15 23.37
C LEU A 450 5.22 3.35 22.16
N GLN A 451 4.49 2.31 21.72
CA GLN A 451 4.82 1.56 20.51
C GLN A 451 4.93 2.48 19.27
N ALA A 452 4.02 3.46 19.15
CA ALA A 452 4.03 4.42 18.04
C ALA A 452 5.27 5.31 18.07
N ILE A 453 5.65 5.86 19.24
CA ILE A 453 6.89 6.64 19.40
C ILE A 453 8.12 5.78 19.08
N ILE A 454 8.22 4.57 19.63
CA ILE A 454 9.36 3.66 19.39
C ILE A 454 9.53 3.41 17.89
N THR A 455 8.42 3.21 17.18
CA THR A 455 8.42 3.01 15.73
C THR A 455 8.84 4.26 14.99
N ALA A 456 8.26 5.42 15.33
CA ALA A 456 8.55 6.68 14.66
C ALA A 456 10.03 7.05 14.79
N THR A 457 10.56 7.01 16.01
CA THR A 457 11.95 7.36 16.33
C THR A 457 12.94 6.39 15.66
N THR A 458 12.69 5.08 15.75
CA THR A 458 13.52 4.05 15.09
C THR A 458 13.51 4.22 13.58
N SER A 459 12.34 4.48 12.98
CA SER A 459 12.22 4.65 11.53
C SER A 459 13.01 5.86 11.03
N MET A 460 12.92 6.98 11.76
CA MET A 460 13.64 8.21 11.43
C MET A 460 15.14 7.98 11.47
N LEU A 461 15.62 7.34 12.53
CA LEU A 461 17.02 7.00 12.70
C LEU A 461 17.54 6.07 11.61
N TYR A 462 16.77 5.04 11.28
CA TYR A 462 17.14 4.12 10.22
C TYR A 462 17.33 4.83 8.87
N TYR A 463 16.38 5.65 8.45
CA TYR A 463 16.47 6.35 7.15
C TYR A 463 17.49 7.49 7.13
N GLU A 464 17.80 8.10 8.28
CA GLU A 464 18.89 9.07 8.40
C GLU A 464 20.26 8.40 8.22
N GLN A 465 20.43 7.18 8.74
CA GLN A 465 21.67 6.41 8.68
C GLN A 465 21.80 5.54 7.40
N LEU A 466 20.71 5.32 6.67
CA LEU A 466 20.70 4.49 5.46
C LEU A 466 21.80 4.85 4.43
N PRO A 467 22.13 6.14 4.16
CA PRO A 467 23.19 6.49 3.22
C PRO A 467 24.61 6.08 3.65
N THR A 468 24.84 5.87 4.95
CA THR A 468 26.16 5.56 5.52
C THR A 468 26.38 4.06 5.73
N PHE A 469 25.37 3.22 5.52
CA PHE A 469 25.50 1.76 5.58
C PHE A 469 26.51 1.21 4.56
N SER A 470 27.21 0.15 4.97
CA SER A 470 28.33 -0.45 4.23
C SER A 470 28.10 -1.90 3.85
N LYS A 471 27.30 -2.67 4.60
CA LYS A 471 26.91 -4.03 4.22
C LYS A 471 26.00 -4.00 3.01
N VAL A 472 26.27 -4.87 2.04
CA VAL A 472 25.57 -4.91 0.75
C VAL A 472 25.05 -6.32 0.48
N GLU A 473 23.80 -6.42 0.05
CA GLU A 473 23.19 -7.68 -0.39
C GLU A 473 22.21 -7.46 -1.55
N ASN A 474 21.85 -8.53 -2.25
CA ASN A 474 20.88 -8.46 -3.33
C ASN A 474 19.48 -8.72 -2.78
N SER A 475 18.53 -7.88 -3.20
CA SER A 475 17.11 -8.06 -2.94
C SER A 475 16.33 -8.22 -4.24
N SER A 476 15.26 -9.00 -4.18
CA SER A 476 14.26 -9.15 -5.23
C SER A 476 13.10 -8.19 -4.94
N GLN A 477 12.84 -7.28 -5.86
CA GLN A 477 11.88 -6.19 -5.70
C GLN A 477 10.91 -6.20 -6.88
N VAL A 478 9.61 -6.11 -6.59
CA VAL A 478 8.55 -5.91 -7.58
C VAL A 478 7.83 -4.62 -7.22
N PHE A 479 7.71 -3.71 -8.17
CA PHE A 479 7.02 -2.44 -8.00
C PHE A 479 5.71 -2.43 -8.79
N PHE A 480 4.75 -1.65 -8.33
CA PHE A 480 3.60 -1.27 -9.13
C PHE A 480 4.05 -0.34 -10.26
N GLU A 481 3.65 -0.67 -11.49
CA GLU A 481 3.90 0.12 -12.69
C GLU A 481 2.58 0.64 -13.26
N GLU A 482 2.59 1.89 -13.71
CA GLU A 482 1.45 2.49 -14.37
C GLU A 482 1.35 1.96 -15.80
N THR A 483 0.25 1.27 -16.09
CA THR A 483 -0.01 0.63 -17.39
C THR A 483 -1.45 0.87 -17.82
N LEU A 484 -1.72 0.73 -19.11
CA LEU A 484 -3.08 0.78 -19.64
C LEU A 484 -3.77 -0.56 -19.40
N VAL A 485 -4.75 -0.56 -18.51
CA VAL A 485 -5.54 -1.75 -18.15
C VAL A 485 -7.01 -1.58 -18.55
N PRO A 486 -7.69 -2.66 -18.96
CA PRO A 486 -9.10 -2.61 -19.35
C PRO A 486 -10.00 -2.52 -18.12
N ILE A 487 -10.26 -1.30 -17.66
CA ILE A 487 -11.14 -1.04 -16.50
C ILE A 487 -12.61 -1.00 -16.94
N LYS A 488 -12.88 -0.50 -18.15
CA LYS A 488 -14.23 -0.45 -18.72
C LYS A 488 -14.46 -1.63 -19.64
N HIS A 489 -15.72 -1.97 -19.87
CA HIS A 489 -16.15 -3.05 -20.78
C HIS A 489 -17.15 -2.55 -21.83
N ARG A 490 -17.33 -1.22 -21.96
CA ARG A 490 -18.37 -0.64 -22.81
C ARG A 490 -17.97 -0.72 -24.28
N GLY A 491 -16.73 -0.38 -24.60
CA GLY A 491 -16.16 -0.50 -25.93
C GLY A 491 -16.14 -1.95 -26.41
N PHE A 492 -15.68 -2.87 -25.58
CA PHE A 492 -15.68 -4.31 -25.87
C PHE A 492 -17.09 -4.83 -26.16
N SER A 493 -18.07 -4.52 -25.29
CA SER A 493 -19.46 -4.95 -25.49
C SER A 493 -20.07 -4.36 -26.77
N LEU A 494 -19.77 -3.09 -27.08
CA LEU A 494 -20.22 -2.43 -28.30
C LEU A 494 -19.61 -3.07 -29.55
N LEU A 495 -18.31 -3.34 -29.55
CA LEU A 495 -17.63 -3.98 -30.67
C LEU A 495 -18.15 -5.40 -30.92
N VAL A 496 -18.32 -6.20 -29.86
CA VAL A 496 -18.90 -7.55 -29.98
C VAL A 496 -20.31 -7.48 -30.58
N SER A 497 -21.12 -6.52 -30.15
CA SER A 497 -22.48 -6.33 -30.69
C SER A 497 -22.47 -5.98 -32.19
N VAL A 498 -21.61 -5.04 -32.59
CA VAL A 498 -21.39 -4.63 -34.00
C VAL A 498 -20.95 -5.84 -34.84
N VAL A 499 -19.97 -6.62 -34.37
CA VAL A 499 -19.49 -7.81 -35.09
C VAL A 499 -20.60 -8.86 -35.25
N VAL A 500 -21.41 -9.11 -34.22
CA VAL A 500 -22.55 -10.04 -34.32
C VAL A 500 -23.57 -9.55 -35.36
N VAL A 501 -23.90 -8.26 -35.35
CA VAL A 501 -24.78 -7.65 -36.35
C VAL A 501 -24.19 -7.77 -37.75
N HIS A 502 -22.89 -7.54 -37.93
CA HIS A 502 -22.18 -7.71 -39.19
C HIS A 502 -22.36 -9.12 -39.77
N LEU A 503 -22.09 -10.14 -38.95
CA LEU A 503 -22.19 -11.55 -39.36
C LEU A 503 -23.62 -11.92 -39.74
N ILE A 504 -24.61 -11.41 -39.01
CA ILE A 504 -26.03 -11.59 -39.33
C ILE A 504 -26.36 -10.93 -40.67
N LEU A 505 -25.94 -9.68 -40.90
CA LEU A 505 -26.19 -8.96 -42.15
C LEU A 505 -25.55 -9.65 -43.36
N VAL A 506 -24.28 -10.06 -43.24
CA VAL A 506 -23.56 -10.81 -44.28
C VAL A 506 -24.26 -12.15 -44.53
N GLY A 507 -24.68 -12.86 -43.48
CA GLY A 507 -25.44 -14.11 -43.59
C GLY A 507 -26.77 -13.93 -44.33
N ILE A 508 -27.56 -12.90 -43.95
CA ILE A 508 -28.83 -12.57 -44.61
C ILE A 508 -28.60 -12.23 -46.08
N ILE A 509 -27.64 -11.35 -46.39
CA ILE A 509 -27.34 -10.96 -47.77
C ILE A 509 -26.86 -12.16 -48.58
N SER A 510 -26.04 -13.04 -48.00
CA SER A 510 -25.56 -14.26 -48.67
C SER A 510 -26.71 -15.23 -48.97
N VAL A 511 -27.64 -15.43 -48.02
CA VAL A 511 -28.83 -16.27 -48.21
C VAL A 511 -29.79 -15.66 -49.23
N LEU A 512 -30.03 -14.34 -49.15
CA LEU A 512 -30.86 -13.62 -50.13
C LEU A 512 -30.23 -13.66 -51.52
N PHE A 513 -28.91 -13.50 -51.61
CA PHE A 513 -28.18 -13.66 -52.86
C PHE A 513 -28.38 -15.07 -53.39
N TYR A 514 -28.10 -16.11 -52.59
CA TYR A 514 -28.26 -17.52 -53.00
C TYR A 514 -29.69 -17.87 -53.43
N ARG A 515 -30.71 -17.36 -52.74
CA ARG A 515 -32.12 -17.67 -53.04
C ARG A 515 -32.71 -16.83 -54.17
N SER A 516 -32.34 -15.55 -54.28
CA SER A 516 -32.90 -14.63 -55.27
C SER A 516 -32.12 -14.60 -56.57
N THR A 517 -30.85 -15.03 -56.59
CA THR A 517 -30.12 -15.23 -57.85
C THR A 517 -30.56 -16.53 -58.51
N ARG A 518 -31.67 -16.47 -59.26
CA ARG A 518 -31.95 -17.46 -60.33
C ARG A 518 -31.08 -17.23 -61.58
N VAL A 519 -30.34 -16.13 -61.61
CA VAL A 519 -29.50 -15.66 -62.72
C VAL A 519 -28.18 -15.11 -62.16
N SER A 520 -27.48 -15.86 -61.31
CA SER A 520 -26.05 -15.60 -61.19
C SER A 520 -25.43 -16.23 -62.43
N MET A 521 -25.18 -15.44 -63.47
CA MET A 521 -24.50 -15.90 -64.69
C MET A 521 -23.02 -16.21 -64.46
N LEU A 522 -22.61 -16.52 -63.23
CA LEU A 522 -21.31 -17.13 -62.96
C LEU A 522 -21.28 -18.49 -63.65
N GLY A 523 -20.60 -18.55 -64.81
CA GLY A 523 -20.48 -19.74 -65.66
C GLY A 523 -21.35 -19.75 -66.92
N ASN A 524 -22.14 -18.70 -67.22
CA ASN A 524 -22.89 -18.65 -68.48
C ASN A 524 -21.99 -18.16 -69.64
N VAL A 525 -21.40 -19.11 -70.36
CA VAL A 525 -20.50 -18.85 -71.49
C VAL A 525 -21.19 -18.05 -72.61
N TRP A 526 -22.52 -18.11 -72.72
CA TRP A 526 -23.29 -17.39 -73.75
C TRP A 526 -23.29 -15.87 -73.60
N GLN A 527 -23.06 -15.33 -72.40
CA GLN A 527 -22.83 -13.88 -72.23
C GLN A 527 -21.56 -13.41 -72.94
N VAL A 528 -20.53 -14.27 -73.02
CA VAL A 528 -19.29 -13.99 -73.73
C VAL A 528 -19.46 -14.29 -75.22
N VAL A 529 -20.11 -15.39 -75.58
CA VAL A 529 -20.32 -15.79 -76.98
C VAL A 529 -21.26 -14.82 -77.72
N SER A 530 -22.28 -14.27 -77.05
CA SER A 530 -23.20 -13.28 -77.63
C SER A 530 -22.56 -11.92 -77.93
N GLN A 531 -21.39 -11.64 -77.36
CA GLN A 531 -20.61 -10.43 -77.68
C GLN A 531 -19.79 -10.59 -78.96
N LEU A 532 -19.69 -11.80 -79.52
CA LEU A 532 -18.98 -12.05 -80.77
C LEU A 532 -19.83 -11.64 -81.98
N THR A 533 -19.21 -10.91 -82.90
CA THR A 533 -19.84 -10.48 -84.16
C THR A 533 -19.85 -11.62 -85.18
N SER A 534 -20.92 -11.73 -85.96
CA SER A 534 -21.00 -12.65 -87.10
C SER A 534 -21.47 -11.87 -88.34
N GLU A 535 -20.84 -12.16 -89.48
CA GLU A 535 -21.26 -11.66 -90.81
C GLU A 535 -22.55 -12.32 -91.30
N ASN A 536 -22.89 -13.51 -90.78
CA ASN A 536 -24.11 -14.21 -91.16
C ASN A 536 -25.32 -13.69 -90.37
N GLU A 537 -26.33 -13.19 -91.08
CA GLU A 537 -27.56 -12.59 -90.52
C GLU A 537 -28.34 -13.59 -89.64
N ASP A 538 -28.33 -14.87 -90.01
CA ASP A 538 -28.97 -15.95 -89.23
C ASP A 538 -28.33 -16.11 -87.85
N LEU A 539 -26.99 -16.14 -87.78
CA LEU A 539 -26.24 -16.30 -86.54
C LEU A 539 -26.32 -15.05 -85.66
N LYS A 540 -26.33 -13.86 -86.29
CA LYS A 540 -26.46 -12.58 -85.59
C LYS A 540 -27.77 -12.47 -84.80
N SER A 541 -28.88 -12.97 -85.36
CA SER A 541 -30.19 -13.01 -84.69
C SER A 541 -30.21 -13.93 -83.46
N VAL A 542 -29.56 -15.09 -83.56
CA VAL A 542 -29.40 -16.06 -82.46
C VAL A 542 -28.54 -15.45 -81.35
N PHE A 543 -27.39 -14.86 -81.68
CA PHE A 543 -26.50 -14.29 -80.66
C PHE A 543 -27.11 -13.10 -79.90
N ALA A 544 -27.83 -12.21 -80.60
CA ALA A 544 -28.54 -11.11 -79.94
C ALA A 544 -29.57 -11.61 -78.92
N THR A 545 -30.27 -12.69 -79.26
CA THR A 545 -31.35 -13.28 -78.45
C THR A 545 -30.79 -14.11 -77.28
N THR A 546 -29.65 -14.78 -77.47
CA THR A 546 -29.02 -15.67 -76.46
C THR A 546 -28.29 -14.94 -75.33
N SER A 547 -28.05 -13.63 -75.45
CA SER A 547 -27.30 -12.84 -74.47
C SER A 547 -27.87 -12.93 -73.05
N MET A 548 -29.20 -13.03 -72.89
CA MET A 548 -29.86 -13.11 -71.58
C MET A 548 -30.42 -14.51 -71.26
N MET A 549 -30.10 -15.53 -72.06
CA MET A 549 -30.66 -16.88 -71.92
C MET A 549 -29.73 -17.82 -71.15
N GLN A 550 -30.30 -18.78 -70.43
CA GLN A 550 -29.53 -19.86 -69.78
C GLN A 550 -29.10 -20.92 -70.80
N ASP A 551 -28.02 -21.66 -70.53
CA ASP A 551 -27.49 -22.69 -71.44
C ASP A 551 -28.54 -23.73 -71.89
N LYS A 552 -29.46 -24.11 -70.99
CA LYS A 552 -30.59 -25.00 -71.33
C LYS A 552 -31.60 -24.37 -72.29
N GLU A 553 -31.82 -23.07 -72.19
CA GLU A 553 -32.73 -22.30 -73.06
C GLU A 553 -32.09 -22.08 -74.43
N VAL A 554 -30.78 -21.77 -74.47
CA VAL A 554 -30.02 -21.67 -75.72
C VAL A 554 -30.00 -23.03 -76.44
N LYS A 555 -29.79 -24.14 -75.72
CA LYS A 555 -29.86 -25.48 -76.31
C LYS A 555 -31.23 -25.79 -76.92
N ARG A 556 -32.33 -25.37 -76.28
CA ARG A 556 -33.69 -25.51 -76.82
C ARG A 556 -33.91 -24.62 -78.05
N LEU A 557 -33.48 -23.36 -77.99
CA LEU A 557 -33.55 -22.44 -79.12
C LEU A 557 -32.80 -22.98 -80.35
N LEU A 558 -31.61 -23.54 -80.14
CA LEU A 558 -30.82 -24.18 -81.20
C LEU A 558 -31.44 -25.49 -81.71
N GLN A 559 -32.21 -26.20 -80.88
CA GLN A 559 -32.99 -27.37 -81.31
C GLN A 559 -34.19 -26.96 -82.17
N ASP A 560 -34.95 -25.96 -81.74
CA ASP A 560 -36.15 -25.46 -82.42
C ASP A 560 -35.81 -24.79 -83.76
N THR A 561 -34.67 -24.10 -83.83
CA THR A 561 -34.14 -23.52 -85.07
C THR A 561 -33.38 -24.53 -85.94
N GLY A 562 -33.24 -25.79 -85.50
CA GLY A 562 -32.52 -26.85 -86.25
C GLY A 562 -31.01 -26.65 -86.36
N THR A 563 -30.43 -25.70 -85.62
CA THR A 563 -29.01 -25.31 -85.71
C THR A 563 -28.12 -25.97 -84.66
N LEU A 564 -28.66 -26.82 -83.77
CA LEU A 564 -27.93 -27.46 -82.67
C LEU A 564 -26.62 -28.17 -83.07
N ARG A 565 -26.59 -28.80 -84.26
CA ARG A 565 -25.42 -29.55 -84.74
C ARG A 565 -24.53 -28.75 -85.69
N ARG A 566 -24.81 -27.47 -85.90
CA ARG A 566 -24.06 -26.62 -86.83
C ARG A 566 -22.68 -26.32 -86.25
N ARG A 567 -21.62 -26.72 -86.95
CA ARG A 567 -20.26 -26.39 -86.57
C ARG A 567 -19.97 -24.96 -87.00
N VAL A 568 -19.40 -24.21 -86.07
CA VAL A 568 -18.93 -22.84 -86.30
C VAL A 568 -17.52 -22.72 -85.76
N GLY A 569 -16.70 -21.89 -86.37
CA GLY A 569 -15.32 -21.61 -85.98
C GLY A 569 -15.11 -20.11 -85.77
N LEU A 570 -14.02 -19.76 -85.10
CA LEU A 570 -13.57 -18.38 -85.00
C LEU A 570 -12.59 -18.11 -86.14
N SER A 571 -12.85 -17.04 -86.89
CA SER A 571 -11.99 -16.59 -87.98
C SER A 571 -11.95 -15.06 -88.00
N PRO A 572 -10.87 -14.42 -88.50
CA PRO A 572 -10.88 -12.99 -88.79
C PRO A 572 -12.02 -12.69 -89.78
N LEU A 573 -12.77 -11.63 -89.50
CA LEU A 573 -13.78 -11.06 -90.42
C LEU A 573 -13.05 -10.26 -91.52
N ASP A 574 -13.73 -9.99 -92.63
CA ASP A 574 -13.12 -9.36 -93.82
C ASP A 574 -12.64 -7.90 -93.57
N ASP A 575 -12.98 -7.33 -92.41
CA ASP A 575 -12.50 -6.02 -91.94
C ASP A 575 -11.06 -6.04 -91.39
N GLY A 576 -10.45 -7.23 -91.24
CA GLY A 576 -9.08 -7.43 -90.76
C GLY A 576 -8.80 -6.98 -89.32
N ARG A 577 -9.82 -6.55 -88.57
CA ARG A 577 -9.70 -6.00 -87.21
C ARG A 577 -10.55 -6.75 -86.19
N SER A 578 -11.55 -7.50 -86.63
CA SER A 578 -12.52 -8.18 -85.79
C SER A 578 -12.40 -9.70 -85.94
N ILE A 579 -12.51 -10.45 -84.84
CA ILE A 579 -12.63 -11.92 -84.87
C ILE A 579 -14.11 -12.25 -84.69
N GLY A 580 -14.67 -12.97 -85.66
CA GLY A 580 -16.08 -13.33 -85.67
C GLY A 580 -16.33 -14.82 -85.76
N ILE A 581 -17.58 -15.21 -85.56
CA ILE A 581 -18.02 -16.60 -85.72
C ILE A 581 -18.41 -16.83 -87.18
N VAL A 582 -17.72 -17.77 -87.83
CA VAL A 582 -17.89 -18.14 -89.25
C VAL A 582 -18.27 -19.61 -89.36
N HIS A 583 -18.99 -20.00 -90.42
CA HIS A 583 -19.29 -21.40 -90.68
C HIS A 583 -18.03 -22.20 -90.99
N ARG A 584 -18.01 -23.46 -90.53
CA ARG A 584 -16.91 -24.39 -90.76
C ARG A 584 -17.39 -25.64 -91.47
#